data_AF-A0A822ELZ9-F1
#
_entry.id   AF-A0A822ELZ9-F1
#
_cell.length_a   1.000
_cell.length_b   1.000
_cell.length_c   1.000
_cell.angle_alpha   90.00
_cell.angle_beta   90.00
_cell.angle_gamma   90.00
#
_symmetry.space_group_name_H-M   'P 1'
#
loop_
_entity.id
_entity.type
_entity.pdbx_description
1 polymer ?
#
loop_
_entity_poly.entity_id
_entity_poly.type
_entity_poly.pdbx_seq_one_letter_code
_entity_poly.pdbx_strand_id
1 'polypeptide(L)' 'MEWGDTSLYRVLNRALRSENRQALKVWFSYLKLFDIALDKLPTVKEPVWRGVRLDI' A
#
# COMPACT_ATOMS: atom_id res chain seq x y z
N MET A 1 -9.64 14.56 4.15
CA MET A 1 -8.55 13.58 3.96
C MET A 1 -7.97 13.85 2.57
N GLU A 2 -6.69 14.21 2.50
CA GLU A 2 -6.05 14.65 1.26
C GLU A 2 -5.82 13.47 0.32
N TRP A 3 -6.87 13.06 -0.39
CA TRP A 3 -6.86 11.95 -1.35
C TRP A 3 -6.28 12.35 -2.72
N GLY A 4 -5.33 13.28 -2.74
CA GLY A 4 -4.65 13.72 -3.96
C GLY A 4 -3.70 12.66 -4.51
N ASP A 5 -3.24 12.86 -5.75
CA ASP A 5 -2.27 11.97 -6.42
C ASP A 5 -0.94 11.82 -5.68
N THR A 6 -0.61 12.78 -4.82
CA THR A 6 0.59 12.80 -3.98
C THR A 6 0.40 12.15 -2.61
N SER A 7 -0.79 11.61 -2.32
CA SER A 7 -1.02 10.90 -1.06
C SER A 7 -0.08 9.70 -0.93
N LEU A 8 0.40 9.44 0.30
CA LEU A 8 1.29 8.33 0.61
C LEU A 8 0.76 7.01 0.04
N TYR A 9 -0.54 6.74 0.21
CA TYR A 9 -1.19 5.55 -0.33
C TYR A 9 -0.99 5.43 -1.85
N ARG A 10 -1.26 6.48 -2.63
CA ARG A 10 -1.17 6.43 -4.10
C ARG A 10 0.28 6.32 -4.57
N VAL A 11 1.18 7.13 -4.00
CA VAL A 11 2.60 7.14 -4.35
C VAL A 11 3.26 5.80 -4.04
N LEU A 12 3.02 5.26 -2.85
CA LEU A 12 3.58 3.98 -2.43
C LEU A 12 3.02 2.81 -3.26
N ASN A 13 1.71 2.77 -3.51
CA ASN A 13 1.12 1.72 -4.35
C ASN A 13 1.64 1.78 -5.80
N ARG A 14 1.91 2.98 -6.34
CA ARG A 14 2.56 3.13 -7.64
C ARG A 14 3.98 2.59 -7.63
N ALA A 15 4.77 2.90 -6.59
CA ALA A 15 6.13 2.39 -6.44
C ALA A 15 6.15 0.86 -6.28
N LEU A 16 5.23 0.29 -5.51
CA LEU A 16 5.09 -1.16 -5.31
C LEU A 16 4.73 -1.92 -6.60
N ARG A 17 3.90 -1.32 -7.45
CA ARG A 17 3.47 -1.91 -8.74
C ARG A 17 4.42 -1.65 -9.91
N SER A 18 5.41 -0.77 -9.72
CA SER A 18 6.40 -0.44 -10.75
C SER A 18 7.31 -1.63 -11.06
N GLU A 19 7.62 -1.82 -12.35
CA GLU A 19 8.62 -2.80 -12.81
C GLU A 19 10.04 -2.44 -12.35
N ASN A 20 10.33 -1.14 -12.21
CA ASN A 20 11.61 -0.68 -11.69
C ASN A 20 11.70 -0.95 -10.18
N ARG A 21 12.29 -2.08 -9.81
CA ARG A 21 12.47 -2.50 -8.41
C ARG A 21 13.41 -1.60 -7.60
N GLN A 22 14.32 -0.87 -8.25
CA GLN A 22 15.21 0.06 -7.55
C GLN A 22 14.45 1.23 -6.94
N ALA A 23 13.35 1.66 -7.56
CA ALA A 23 12.48 2.72 -7.04
C ALA A 23 11.85 2.37 -5.69
N LEU A 24 11.82 1.08 -5.32
CA LEU A 24 11.25 0.63 -4.05
C LEU A 24 12.21 0.76 -2.87
N LYS A 25 13.53 0.84 -3.10
CA LYS A 25 14.55 0.82 -2.03
C LYS A 25 14.39 1.94 -1.01
N VAL A 26 14.02 3.14 -1.47
CA VAL A 26 13.74 4.30 -0.61
C VAL A 26 12.60 4.03 0.39
N TRP A 27 11.70 3.09 0.08
CA TRP A 27 10.55 2.74 0.92
C TRP A 27 10.83 1.61 1.92
N PHE A 28 11.99 0.94 1.88
CA PHE A 28 12.21 -0.28 2.67
C PHE A 28 12.06 -0.07 4.18
N SER A 29 12.59 1.02 4.72
CA SER A 29 12.43 1.33 6.15
C SER A 29 10.96 1.56 6.52
N TYR A 30 10.19 2.20 5.65
CA TYR A 30 8.76 2.41 5.85
C TYR A 30 7.98 1.09 5.74
N LEU A 31 8.26 0.27 4.74
CA LEU A 31 7.61 -1.04 4.55
C LEU A 31 7.87 -1.97 5.73
N LYS A 32 9.10 -2.00 6.24
CA LYS A 32 9.43 -2.75 7.46
C LYS A 32 8.60 -2.29 8.66
N LEU A 33 8.45 -0.98 8.85
CA LEU A 33 7.61 -0.42 9.91
C LEU A 33 6.14 -0.81 9.72
N PHE A 34 5.66 -0.74 8.48
CA PHE A 34 4.28 -1.06 8.11
C PHE A 34 3.96 -2.54 8.36
N ASP A 35 4.83 -3.45 7.95
CA ASP A 35 4.69 -4.90 8.18
C ASP A 35 4.68 -5.21 9.69
N ILE A 36 5.61 -4.62 10.46
CA ILE A 36 5.63 -4.77 11.93
C ILE A 36 4.33 -4.25 12.56
N ALA A 37 3.76 -3.18 12.03
CA ALA A 37 2.50 -2.65 12.51
C ALA A 37 1.33 -3.59 12.19
N LEU A 38 1.29 -4.17 10.97
CA LEU A 38 0.29 -5.15 10.58
C LEU A 38 0.33 -6.40 11.48
N ASP A 39 1.51 -6.90 11.81
CA ASP A 39 1.68 -8.07 12.70
C ASP A 39 1.15 -7.84 14.12
N LYS A 40 1.04 -6.59 14.56
CA LYS A 40 0.49 -6.23 15.88
C LYS A 40 -1.04 -6.11 15.88
N LEU A 41 -1.67 -6.06 14.72
CA LEU A 41 -3.12 -5.92 14.61
C LEU A 41 -3.80 -7.30 14.71
N PRO A 42 -5.02 -7.37 15.26
CA PRO A 42 -5.77 -8.62 15.29
C PRO A 42 -6.15 -9.05 13.87
N THR A 43 -6.00 -10.34 13.60
CA THR A 43 -6.48 -10.95 12.34
C THR A 43 -8.01 -10.98 12.31
N VAL A 44 -8.60 -10.38 11.28
CA VAL A 44 -10.05 -10.44 11.02
C VAL A 44 -10.33 -11.49 9.94
N LYS A 45 -11.25 -12.43 10.22
CA LYS A 45 -11.65 -13.51 9.29
C LYS A 45 -13.10 -13.33 8.87
N GLU A 46 -13.38 -12.23 8.17
CA GLU A 46 -14.73 -11.85 7.75
C GLU A 46 -14.72 -11.43 6.28
N PRO A 47 -15.85 -11.53 5.56
CA PRO A 47 -15.97 -11.02 4.20
C PRO A 47 -15.72 -9.51 4.17
N VAL A 48 -14.79 -9.07 3.32
CA VAL A 48 -14.49 -7.66 3.07
C VAL A 48 -14.76 -7.30 1.62
N TRP A 49 -15.19 -6.06 1.39
CA TRP A 49 -15.55 -5.56 0.06
C TRP A 49 -14.60 -4.44 -0.36
N ARG A 50 -14.15 -4.47 -1.62
CA ARG A 50 -13.33 -3.42 -2.22
C ARG A 50 -13.94 -2.99 -3.55
N GLY A 51 -14.52 -1.79 -3.57
CA GLY A 51 -14.95 -1.15 -4.81
C GLY A 51 -13.74 -0.71 -5.64
N VAL A 52 -13.68 -1.14 -6.90
CA VAL A 52 -12.66 -0.74 -7.87
C VAL A 52 -13.35 -0.34 -9.17
N ARG A 53 -12.92 0.76 -9.79
CA ARG A 53 -13.26 1.04 -11.18
C ARG A 53 -12.28 0.26 -12.04
N LEU A 54 -12.72 -0.88 -12.55
CA LEU A 54 -12.05 -1.55 -13.66
C LEU A 54 -12.72 -1.08 -14.95
N ASP A 55 -11.93 -0.57 -15.88
CA ASP A 55 -12.29 -0.71 -17.29
C ASP A 55 -11.92 -2.15 -17.67
N ILE A 56 -12.95 -2.98 -17.90
CA ILE A 56 -12.82 -4.36 -18.40
C ILE A 56 -12.99 -4.30 -19.92
#